data_AF-A0A1U7DHI0-F1
#
_entry.id   AF-A0A1U7DHI0-F1
#
_cell.length_a   1.000
_cell.length_b   1.000
_cell.length_c   1.000
_cell.angle_alpha   90.00
_cell.angle_beta   90.00
_cell.angle_gamma   90.00
#
_symmetry.space_group_name_H-M   'P 1'
#
loop_
_entity.id
_entity.type
_entity.pdbx_description
1 polymer ?
#
loop_
_entity_poly.entity_id
_entity_poly.type
_entity_poly.pdbx_seq_one_letter_code
_entity_poly.pdbx_strand_id
1 'polypeptide(L)' 'MSVYQTNGIARPEFSVTARALRLVSDACENLIAWNESRATRAALSKLTDRALSDIGLSREDIARM' A
#
# COMPACT_ATOMS: atom_id res chain seq x y z
N MET A 1 -5.28 -53.01 10.93
CA MET A 1 -4.16 -52.05 10.79
C MET A 1 -4.79 -50.69 10.49
N SER A 2 -4.92 -49.81 11.49
CA SER A 2 -5.63 -48.52 11.35
C SER A 2 -4.72 -47.49 10.68
N VAL A 3 -5.26 -46.82 9.67
CA VAL A 3 -4.62 -45.77 8.87
C VAL A 3 -4.24 -44.60 9.78
N TYR A 4 -2.95 -44.23 9.79
CA TYR A 4 -2.51 -43.03 10.50
C TYR A 4 -2.97 -41.78 9.74
N GLN A 5 -3.55 -40.89 10.54
CA GLN A 5 -4.19 -39.64 10.19
C GLN A 5 -3.31 -38.75 9.30
N THR A 6 -3.88 -38.28 8.19
CA THR A 6 -3.43 -37.05 7.55
C THR A 6 -3.99 -35.89 8.39
N ASN A 7 -3.15 -35.34 9.25
CA ASN A 7 -3.45 -34.16 10.05
C ASN A 7 -3.53 -32.95 9.11
N GLY A 8 -4.77 -32.62 8.75
CA GLY A 8 -5.14 -31.57 7.81
C GLY A 8 -4.39 -30.25 8.03
N ILE A 9 -3.59 -29.90 7.02
CA ILE A 9 -3.08 -28.56 6.83
C ILE A 9 -4.28 -27.66 6.51
N ALA A 10 -4.32 -26.49 7.15
CA ALA A 10 -5.24 -25.37 6.92
C ALA A 10 -6.72 -25.59 7.29
N ARG A 11 -7.04 -25.43 8.58
CA ARG A 11 -8.32 -24.81 8.94
C ARG A 11 -8.15 -23.29 8.75
N PRO A 12 -8.84 -22.64 7.80
CA PRO A 12 -9.00 -21.19 7.86
C PRO A 12 -9.97 -20.93 9.00
N GLU A 13 -9.44 -20.81 10.21
CA GLU A 13 -10.17 -20.33 11.38
C GLU A 13 -10.74 -18.95 10.98
N PHE A 14 -12.06 -18.82 10.82
CA PHE A 14 -12.77 -17.54 10.69
C PHE A 14 -12.68 -16.80 12.03
N SER A 15 -11.47 -16.48 12.45
CA SER A 15 -11.18 -15.83 13.70
C SER A 15 -11.37 -14.33 13.50
N VAL A 16 -12.15 -13.71 14.38
CA VAL A 16 -12.33 -12.25 14.42
C VAL A 16 -10.97 -11.53 14.48
N THR A 17 -9.97 -12.17 15.08
CA THR A 17 -8.58 -11.74 15.11
C THR A 17 -7.95 -11.66 13.71
N ALA A 18 -8.14 -12.66 12.84
CA ALA A 18 -7.62 -12.62 11.47
C ALA A 18 -8.25 -11.49 10.63
N ARG A 19 -9.56 -11.22 10.83
CA ARG A 19 -10.25 -10.09 10.18
C ARG A 19 -9.75 -8.74 10.73
N ALA A 20 -9.61 -8.63 12.04
CA ALA A 20 -9.14 -7.41 12.70
C ALA A 20 -7.72 -7.05 12.26
N LEU A 21 -6.81 -8.03 12.19
CA LEU A 21 -5.44 -7.82 11.71
C LEU A 21 -5.44 -7.32 10.26
N ARG A 22 -6.25 -7.92 9.39
CA ARG A 22 -6.36 -7.51 7.98
C ARG A 22 -6.84 -6.07 7.84
N LEU A 23 -7.88 -5.67 8.58
CA LEU A 23 -8.37 -4.29 8.56
C LEU A 23 -7.31 -3.28 9.02
N VAL A 24 -6.52 -3.63 10.03
CA VAL A 24 -5.42 -2.78 10.50
C VAL A 24 -4.32 -2.71 9.46
N SER A 25 -3.94 -3.83 8.84
CA SER A 25 -2.97 -3.86 7.74
C SER A 25 -3.43 -2.99 6.57
N ASP A 26 -4.68 -3.17 6.10
CA ASP A 26 -5.25 -2.38 5.02
C ASP A 26 -5.30 -0.88 5.38
N ALA A 27 -5.64 -0.53 6.62
CA ALA A 27 -5.63 0.84 7.09
C ALA A 27 -4.21 1.44 7.10
N CYS A 28 -3.22 0.71 7.60
CA CYS A 28 -1.82 1.13 7.60
C CYS A 28 -1.29 1.31 6.17
N GLU A 29 -1.57 0.37 5.27
CA GLU A 29 -1.17 0.47 3.86
C GLU A 29 -1.77 1.70 3.18
N ASN A 30 -3.06 1.98 3.42
CA ASN A 30 -3.71 3.19 2.91
C ASN A 30 -3.09 4.48 3.45
N LEU A 31 -2.72 4.50 4.74
CA LEU A 31 -2.05 5.64 5.36
C LEU A 31 -0.64 5.86 4.78
N ILE A 32 0.10 4.77 4.57
CA ILE A 32 1.43 4.83 3.95
C ILE A 32 1.31 5.35 2.52
N ALA A 33 0.40 4.78 1.71
CA ALA A 33 0.18 5.20 0.33
C ALA A 33 -0.23 6.68 0.23
N TRP A 34 -1.09 7.16 1.14
CA TRP A 34 -1.44 8.58 1.22
C TRP A 34 -0.25 9.47 1.58
N ASN A 35 0.59 9.02 2.51
CA ASN A 35 1.78 9.78 2.89
C ASN A 35 2.81 9.81 1.74
N GLU A 36 3.02 8.67 1.06
CA GLU A 36 3.92 8.56 -0.09
C GLU A 36 3.48 9.46 -1.24
N SER A 37 2.18 9.52 -1.55
CA SER A 37 1.67 10.42 -2.61
C SER A 37 1.94 11.88 -2.26
N ARG A 38 1.70 12.29 -1.01
CA ARG A 38 1.96 13.65 -0.51
C ARG A 38 3.45 13.96 -0.49
N ALA A 39 4.29 13.03 -0.06
CA ALA A 39 5.75 13.18 -0.04
C ALA A 39 6.31 13.31 -1.46
N THR A 40 5.80 12.52 -2.41
CA THR A 40 6.17 12.60 -3.83
C THR A 40 5.79 13.96 -4.40
N ARG A 41 4.55 14.42 -4.16
CA ARG A 41 4.10 15.75 -4.56
C ARG A 41 4.97 16.86 -3.97
N ALA A 42 5.35 16.75 -2.70
CA ALA A 42 6.23 17.71 -2.03
C ALA A 42 7.66 17.71 -2.60
N ALA A 43 8.20 16.53 -2.93
CA ALA A 43 9.51 16.40 -3.56
C ALA A 43 9.52 17.01 -4.96
N LEU A 44 8.52 16.69 -5.78
CA LEU A 44 8.35 17.25 -7.14
C LEU A 44 8.12 18.77 -7.10
N SER A 45 7.36 19.26 -6.12
CA SER A 45 7.12 20.71 -5.97
C SER A 45 8.39 21.52 -5.70
N LYS A 46 9.45 20.90 -5.15
CA LYS A 46 10.74 21.56 -4.89
C LYS A 46 11.59 21.71 -6.16
N LEU A 47 11.29 20.96 -7.23
CA LEU A 47 12.00 21.06 -8.49
C LEU A 47 11.59 22.32 -9.27
N THR A 48 12.50 22.79 -10.11
CA THR A 48 12.25 23.91 -11.03
C THR A 48 11.43 23.45 -12.24
N ASP A 49 10.76 24.37 -12.92
CA ASP A 49 9.91 24.03 -14.09
C ASP A 49 10.71 23.37 -15.21
N ARG A 50 11.98 23.75 -15.39
CA ARG A 50 12.89 23.11 -16.34
C ARG A 50 13.22 21.67 -15.94
N ALA A 51 13.48 21.42 -14.66
CA ALA A 51 13.76 20.07 -14.17
C ALA A 51 12.51 19.17 -14.29
N LEU A 52 11.32 19.72 -14.05
CA LEU A 52 10.06 19.02 -14.30
C LEU A 52 9.87 18.71 -15.79
N SER A 53 10.14 19.69 -16.67
CA SER A 53 10.07 19.49 -18.11
C SER A 53 11.05 18.44 -18.64
N ASP A 54 12.23 18.30 -18.03
CA ASP A 54 13.25 17.32 -18.41
C ASP A 54 12.78 15.88 -18.15
N ILE A 55 12.04 15.67 -17.06
CA ILE A 55 11.39 14.38 -16.74
C ILE A 55 10.00 14.24 -17.37
N GLY A 56 9.58 15.21 -18.21
CA GLY A 56 8.30 15.19 -18.92
C GLY A 56 7.06 15.48 -18.06
N LEU A 57 7.22 16.14 -16.91
CA LEU A 57 6.11 16.54 -16.03
C LEU A 57 5.85 18.05 -16.10
N SER A 58 4.60 18.44 -15.90
CA SER A 58 4.20 19.84 -15.70
C SER A 58 3.69 20.09 -14.27
N ARG A 59 3.59 21.37 -13.87
CA ARG A 59 3.01 21.74 -12.57
C ARG A 59 1.54 21.34 -12.42
N GLU A 60 0.80 21.27 -13.53
CA GLU A 60 -0.59 20.82 -13.52
C GLU A 60 -0.71 19.33 -13.21
N ASP A 61 0.22 18.51 -13.70
CA ASP A 61 0.23 17.07 -13.43
C ASP A 61 0.46 16.80 -11.93
N ILE A 62 1.38 17.54 -11.32
CA ILE A 62 1.63 17.50 -9.87
C ILE A 62 0.40 17.96 -9.08
N ALA A 63 -0.39 18.90 -9.62
CA ALA A 63 -1.60 19.37 -8.96
C ALA A 63 -2.73 18.31 -8.98
N ARG A 64 -2.74 17.43 -9.98
CA ARG A 64 -3.71 16.32 -10.16
C ARG A 64 -3.34 15.04 -9.39
N MET A 65 -2.10 14.96 -8.87
CA MET A 65 -1.65 13.92 -7.93
C MET A 65 -2.12 14.19 -6.50
#